data_AF-A0A9P5TDU9-F1
#
_entry.id   AF-A0A9P5TDU9-F1
#
_cell.length_a   1.000
_cell.length_b   1.000
_cell.length_c   1.000
_cell.angle_alpha   90.00
_cell.angle_beta   90.00
_cell.angle_gamma   90.00
#
_symmetry.space_group_name_H-M   'P 1'
#
loop_
_entity.id
_entity.type
_entity.pdbx_description
1 polymer ?
#
loop_
_entity_poly.entity_id
_entity_poly.type
_entity_poly.pdbx_seq_one_letter_code
_entity_poly.pdbx_strand_id
1 'polypeptide(L)'
;MDSFPKDPVADLDWSHVGFGLTFIVFNSVVSQVLQLHLGTSLVVASLRCVVQLTLVATILQQVFAAKNIWAIAGIAFLLNLIGTFEVVVIKAKRRCKDMFRVVFVAMVASTIPVTILGLQFSMRVFPFWTPMQFIPIVGMQCGNSIAGVLVLLSFLLKELDENRDKTETLLAFGASRFEACRPLAIESLRLALMPTINQMSVIGIISIPGTMTGAILGGADVAQAARLQMIIMFMLSASSALSCIIVALFTLYICVDSEHRIRSDRIYARHHPFRRAGSHAARVAVGSMRRVWVVLTGFVKQLLLQGAVVSNGNDGDSRSERAPLLP
;
A
#
# COMPACT_ATOMS: atom_id res chain seq x y z
N MET A 1 22.64 16.60 29.43
CA MET A 1 22.04 16.07 28.19
C MET A 1 20.71 16.76 28.06
N ASP A 2 20.73 17.84 27.29
CA ASP A 2 19.70 18.86 27.30
C ASP A 2 18.39 18.28 26.76
N SER A 3 17.36 18.36 27.60
CA SER A 3 15.99 18.07 27.19
C SER A 3 15.59 19.09 26.13
N PHE A 4 15.42 18.64 24.88
CA PHE A 4 14.77 19.44 23.84
C PHE A 4 13.48 20.05 24.41
N PRO A 5 13.23 21.36 24.20
CA PRO A 5 11.96 21.97 24.57
C PRO A 5 10.83 21.15 23.97
N LYS A 6 9.86 20.73 24.81
CA LYS A 6 8.62 20.13 24.31
C LYS A 6 7.79 21.25 23.69
N ASP A 7 8.06 21.55 22.43
CA ASP A 7 7.16 22.39 21.65
C ASP A 7 5.75 21.77 21.70
N PRO A 8 4.70 22.58 21.83
CA PRO A 8 3.33 22.07 21.86
C PRO A 8 3.07 21.29 20.57
N VAL A 9 2.72 20.02 20.72
CA VAL A 9 2.31 19.16 19.61
C VAL A 9 1.14 19.85 18.90
N ALA A 10 1.27 20.11 17.61
CA ALA A 10 0.23 20.79 16.84
C ALA A 10 -1.09 20.00 16.92
N ASP A 11 -2.15 20.64 17.42
CA ASP A 11 -3.49 20.04 17.46
C ASP A 11 -4.04 19.93 16.04
N LEU A 12 -3.99 18.70 15.50
CA LEU A 12 -4.45 18.38 14.15
C LEU A 12 -5.96 18.15 14.13
N ASP A 13 -6.69 19.13 13.61
CA ASP A 13 -8.13 19.01 13.34
C ASP A 13 -8.45 18.40 11.96
N TRP A 14 -9.69 17.93 11.76
CA TRP A 14 -10.21 17.36 10.51
C TRP A 14 -10.06 18.28 9.30
N SER A 15 -10.06 19.60 9.51
CA SER A 15 -9.77 20.60 8.49
C SER A 15 -8.40 20.39 7.82
N HIS A 16 -7.37 20.02 8.59
CA HIS A 16 -6.02 19.74 8.07
C HIS A 16 -5.99 18.45 7.23
N VAL A 17 -6.74 17.43 7.64
CA VAL A 17 -6.89 16.18 6.84
C VAL A 17 -7.59 16.50 5.51
N GLY A 18 -8.61 17.36 5.54
CA GLY A 18 -9.28 17.88 4.34
C GLY A 18 -8.33 18.63 3.41
N PHE A 19 -7.45 19.46 3.96
CA PHE A 19 -6.42 20.15 3.18
C PHE A 19 -5.48 19.14 2.49
N GLY A 20 -5.02 18.11 3.20
CA GLY A 20 -4.20 17.03 2.65
C GLY A 20 -4.86 16.27 1.49
N LEU A 21 -6.19 16.08 1.51
CA LEU A 21 -6.93 15.48 0.40
C LEU A 21 -6.84 16.30 -0.90
N THR A 22 -6.60 17.61 -0.82
CA THR A 22 -6.43 18.48 -1.99
C THR A 22 -5.24 18.05 -2.85
N PHE A 23 -4.15 17.58 -2.23
CA PHE A 23 -3.00 17.04 -2.96
C PHE A 23 -3.36 15.79 -3.78
N ILE A 24 -4.23 14.93 -3.25
CA ILE A 24 -4.73 13.76 -3.97
C ILE A 24 -5.66 14.17 -5.11
N VAL A 25 -6.52 15.17 -4.90
CA VAL A 25 -7.38 15.73 -5.95
C VAL A 25 -6.54 16.31 -7.08
N PHE A 26 -5.51 17.10 -6.76
CA PHE A 26 -4.58 17.63 -7.76
C PHE A 26 -3.93 16.51 -8.59
N ASN A 27 -3.37 15.48 -7.93
CA ASN A 27 -2.78 14.33 -8.63
C ASN A 27 -3.81 13.57 -9.48
N SER A 28 -5.06 13.49 -9.03
CA SER A 28 -6.15 12.88 -9.79
C SER A 28 -6.48 13.69 -11.05
N VAL A 29 -6.48 15.03 -10.98
CA VAL A 29 -6.70 15.90 -12.14
C VAL A 29 -5.55 15.75 -13.15
N VAL A 30 -4.31 15.81 -12.69
CA VAL A 30 -3.13 15.61 -13.55
C VAL A 30 -3.16 14.22 -14.21
N SER A 31 -3.54 13.18 -13.49
CA SER A 31 -3.70 11.83 -14.03
C SER A 31 -4.76 11.75 -15.14
N GLN A 32 -5.83 12.55 -15.07
CA GLN A 32 -6.85 12.62 -16.11
C GLN A 32 -6.36 13.38 -17.35
N VAL A 33 -5.65 14.50 -17.15
CA VAL A 33 -5.04 15.27 -18.24
C VAL A 33 -4.05 14.42 -19.03
N LEU A 34 -3.24 13.63 -18.32
CA LEU A 34 -2.24 12.74 -18.90
C LEU A 34 -2.80 11.36 -19.32
N GLN A 35 -4.10 11.11 -19.15
CA GLN A 35 -4.77 9.83 -19.48
C GLN A 35 -4.15 8.58 -18.81
N LEU A 36 -3.59 8.73 -17.60
CA LEU A 36 -2.97 7.61 -16.85
C LEU A 36 -4.00 6.63 -16.25
N HIS A 37 -5.28 6.99 -16.22
CA HIS A 37 -6.38 6.19 -15.64
C HIS A 37 -6.18 5.80 -14.15
N LEU A 38 -5.31 6.50 -13.41
CA LEU A 38 -5.03 6.23 -11.99
C LEU A 38 -5.89 7.07 -11.03
N GLY A 39 -6.44 8.19 -11.47
CA GLY A 39 -7.15 9.15 -10.61
C GLY A 39 -8.23 8.53 -9.72
N THR A 40 -9.11 7.70 -10.28
CA THR A 40 -10.16 7.03 -9.48
C THR A 40 -9.60 6.04 -8.48
N SER A 41 -8.49 5.36 -8.82
CA SER A 41 -7.84 4.43 -7.89
C SER A 41 -7.21 5.18 -6.71
N LEU A 42 -6.64 6.37 -6.96
CA LEU A 42 -6.02 7.19 -5.93
C LEU A 42 -7.05 7.80 -4.97
N VAL A 43 -8.18 8.27 -5.50
CA VAL A 43 -9.29 8.80 -4.69
C VAL A 43 -9.93 7.68 -3.85
N VAL A 44 -10.19 6.51 -4.42
CA VAL A 44 -10.74 5.38 -3.65
C VAL A 44 -9.77 4.91 -2.58
N ALA A 45 -8.46 4.84 -2.89
CA ALA A 45 -7.44 4.45 -1.93
C ALA A 45 -7.31 5.46 -0.77
N SER A 46 -7.34 6.76 -1.06
CA SER A 46 -7.28 7.81 -0.04
C SER A 46 -8.53 7.83 0.86
N LEU A 47 -9.73 7.70 0.28
CA LEU A 47 -10.96 7.61 1.09
C LEU A 47 -10.96 6.35 1.97
N ARG A 48 -10.56 5.20 1.42
CA ARG A 48 -10.37 3.97 2.19
C ARG A 48 -9.36 4.17 3.31
N CYS A 49 -8.25 4.88 3.06
CA CYS A 49 -7.22 5.18 4.06
C CYS A 49 -7.80 6.00 5.23
N VAL A 50 -8.54 7.07 4.96
CA VAL A 50 -9.18 7.90 6.00
C VAL A 50 -10.11 7.05 6.86
N VAL A 51 -11.04 6.32 6.23
CA VAL A 51 -11.98 5.46 6.96
C VAL A 51 -11.25 4.41 7.79
N GLN A 52 -10.23 3.75 7.22
CA GLN A 52 -9.47 2.71 7.90
C GLN A 52 -8.68 3.25 9.11
N LEU A 53 -8.00 4.40 8.96
CA LEU A 53 -7.24 4.99 10.06
C LEU A 53 -8.16 5.48 11.18
N THR A 54 -9.31 6.09 10.87
CA THR A 54 -10.29 6.51 11.88
C THR A 54 -10.86 5.31 12.63
N LEU A 55 -11.22 4.23 11.93
CA LEU A 55 -11.70 3.00 12.56
C LEU A 55 -10.64 2.33 13.43
N VAL A 56 -9.39 2.24 12.95
CA VAL A 56 -8.29 1.66 13.72
C VAL A 56 -8.01 2.50 14.97
N ALA A 57 -8.05 3.83 14.87
CA ALA A 57 -7.84 4.72 16.01
C ALA A 57 -8.87 4.48 17.13
N THR A 58 -10.15 4.31 16.81
CA THR A 58 -11.20 4.05 17.80
C THR A 58 -11.13 2.64 18.38
N ILE A 59 -10.87 1.63 17.54
CA ILE A 59 -10.75 0.23 17.97
C ILE A 59 -9.55 0.06 18.91
N LEU A 60 -8.37 0.61 18.56
CA LEU A 60 -7.16 0.41 19.35
C LEU A 60 -7.28 0.96 20.76
N GLN A 61 -7.98 2.09 20.96
CA GLN A 61 -8.23 2.64 22.30
C GLN A 61 -8.97 1.65 23.21
N GLN A 62 -10.04 1.02 22.69
CA GLN A 62 -10.82 0.04 23.44
C GLN A 62 -10.01 -1.23 23.75
N VAL A 63 -9.19 -1.66 22.80
CA VAL A 63 -8.35 -2.86 22.91
C VAL A 63 -7.24 -2.66 23.94
N PHE A 64 -6.61 -1.48 23.96
CA PHE A 64 -5.58 -1.14 24.94
C PHE A 64 -6.15 -1.08 26.36
N ALA A 65 -7.41 -0.68 26.51
CA ALA A 65 -8.11 -0.67 27.80
C ALA A 65 -8.42 -2.10 28.31
N ALA A 66 -8.75 -3.03 27.41
CA ALA A 66 -9.17 -4.38 27.78
C ALA A 66 -8.05 -5.26 28.39
N LYS A 67 -6.77 -4.97 28.10
CA LYS A 67 -5.56 -5.71 28.59
C LYS A 67 -5.66 -7.25 28.57
N ASN A 68 -6.51 -7.82 27.71
CA ASN A 68 -6.79 -9.25 27.63
C ASN A 68 -5.97 -9.91 26.51
N ILE A 69 -5.24 -10.98 26.83
CA ILE A 69 -4.39 -11.70 25.85
C ILE A 69 -5.21 -12.25 24.67
N TRP A 70 -6.44 -12.71 24.93
CA TRP A 70 -7.35 -13.22 23.90
C TRP A 70 -7.81 -12.14 22.94
N ALA A 71 -8.00 -10.91 23.40
CA ALA A 71 -8.35 -9.78 22.53
C ALA A 71 -7.21 -9.44 21.58
N ILE A 72 -5.96 -9.47 22.08
CA ILE A 72 -4.75 -9.21 21.30
C ILE A 72 -4.53 -10.31 20.25
N ALA A 73 -4.67 -11.58 20.66
CA ALA A 73 -4.61 -12.72 19.75
C ALA A 73 -5.71 -12.64 18.68
N GLY A 74 -6.93 -12.26 19.07
CA GLY A 74 -8.06 -12.08 18.14
C GLY A 74 -7.79 -11.00 17.09
N ILE A 75 -7.20 -9.87 17.47
CA ILE A 75 -6.84 -8.81 16.52
C ILE A 75 -5.68 -9.22 15.63
N ALA A 76 -4.65 -9.87 16.17
CA ALA A 76 -3.54 -10.37 15.37
C ALA A 76 -4.01 -11.40 14.33
N PHE A 77 -4.95 -12.27 14.72
CA PHE A 77 -5.63 -13.19 13.82
C PHE A 77 -6.44 -12.44 12.75
N LEU A 78 -7.23 -11.44 13.16
CA LEU A 78 -8.03 -10.61 12.25
C LEU A 78 -7.15 -9.86 11.22
N LEU A 79 -6.03 -9.30 11.64
CA LEU A 79 -5.07 -8.63 10.76
C LEU A 79 -4.51 -9.59 9.70
N ASN A 80 -4.12 -10.81 10.10
CA ASN A 80 -3.68 -11.84 9.17
C ASN A 80 -4.79 -12.29 8.21
N LEU A 81 -6.03 -12.39 8.70
CA LEU A 81 -7.20 -12.78 7.91
C LEU A 81 -7.52 -11.72 6.85
N ILE A 82 -7.60 -10.45 7.27
CA ILE A 82 -7.83 -9.30 6.36
C ILE A 82 -6.68 -9.20 5.35
N GLY A 83 -5.43 -9.37 5.80
CA GLY A 83 -4.26 -9.37 4.93
C GLY A 83 -4.33 -10.46 3.86
N THR A 84 -4.68 -11.67 4.25
CA THR A 84 -4.87 -12.79 3.31
C THR A 84 -6.00 -12.51 2.33
N PHE A 85 -7.13 -11.97 2.81
CA PHE A 85 -8.25 -11.59 1.96
C PHE A 85 -7.85 -10.51 0.94
N GLU A 86 -7.07 -9.52 1.35
CA GLU A 86 -6.56 -8.47 0.46
C GLU A 86 -5.66 -9.06 -0.65
N VAL A 87 -4.74 -9.95 -0.30
CA VAL A 87 -3.87 -10.64 -1.28
C VAL A 87 -4.70 -11.47 -2.25
N VAL A 88 -5.49 -12.41 -1.72
CA VAL A 88 -6.12 -13.49 -2.50
C VAL A 88 -7.38 -13.01 -3.21
N VAL A 89 -8.21 -12.22 -2.55
CA VAL A 89 -9.54 -11.84 -3.05
C VAL A 89 -9.51 -10.56 -3.85
N ILE A 90 -8.75 -9.57 -3.40
CA ILE A 90 -8.76 -8.21 -3.95
C ILE A 90 -7.66 -8.03 -5.01
N LYS A 91 -6.41 -8.39 -4.70
CA LYS A 91 -5.25 -8.01 -5.54
C LYS A 91 -4.76 -9.09 -6.51
N ALA A 92 -4.85 -10.37 -6.15
CA ALA A 92 -4.34 -11.45 -7.00
C ALA A 92 -5.13 -11.57 -8.32
N LYS A 93 -4.43 -11.41 -9.45
CA LYS A 93 -5.00 -11.53 -10.80
C LYS A 93 -5.25 -12.98 -11.22
N ARG A 94 -4.35 -13.89 -10.82
CA ARG A 94 -4.41 -15.33 -11.04
C ARG A 94 -4.56 -16.03 -9.69
N ARG A 95 -5.26 -17.16 -9.65
CA ARG A 95 -5.49 -17.92 -8.41
C ARG A 95 -5.20 -19.40 -8.61
N CYS A 96 -4.74 -20.02 -7.54
CA CYS A 96 -4.58 -21.47 -7.45
C CYS A 96 -5.59 -22.09 -6.48
N LYS A 97 -5.82 -23.40 -6.64
CA LYS A 97 -6.58 -24.19 -5.68
C LYS A 97 -5.98 -24.03 -4.27
N ASP A 98 -6.83 -23.84 -3.26
CA ASP A 98 -6.45 -23.67 -1.85
C ASP A 98 -5.51 -22.50 -1.52
N MET A 99 -5.33 -21.54 -2.44
CA MET A 99 -4.43 -20.38 -2.27
C MET A 99 -4.75 -19.57 -1.01
N PHE A 100 -6.03 -19.46 -0.63
CA PHE A 100 -6.43 -18.77 0.61
C PHE A 100 -5.83 -19.43 1.86
N ARG A 101 -5.90 -20.77 1.95
CA ARG A 101 -5.38 -21.52 3.10
C ARG A 101 -3.88 -21.44 3.16
N VAL A 102 -3.21 -21.59 2.00
CA VAL A 102 -1.75 -21.49 1.90
C VAL A 102 -1.24 -20.14 2.34
N VAL A 103 -1.80 -19.04 1.78
CA VAL A 103 -1.38 -17.69 2.14
C VAL A 103 -1.68 -17.40 3.60
N PHE A 104 -2.85 -17.80 4.10
CA PHE A 104 -3.21 -17.60 5.51
C PHE A 104 -2.23 -18.29 6.46
N VAL A 105 -1.96 -19.57 6.24
CA VAL A 105 -1.02 -20.35 7.07
C VAL A 105 0.39 -19.76 6.96
N ALA A 106 0.83 -19.38 5.76
CA ALA A 106 2.14 -18.76 5.57
C ALA A 106 2.25 -17.42 6.30
N MET A 107 1.23 -16.56 6.23
CA MET A 107 1.19 -15.28 6.92
C MET A 107 1.24 -15.47 8.45
N VAL A 108 0.42 -16.36 9.01
CA VAL A 108 0.39 -16.63 10.45
C VAL A 108 1.69 -17.27 10.92
N ALA A 109 2.19 -18.28 10.21
CA ALA A 109 3.43 -18.97 10.53
C ALA A 109 4.67 -18.08 10.42
N SER A 110 4.63 -17.04 9.57
CA SER A 110 5.72 -16.05 9.51
C SER A 110 5.54 -14.93 10.53
N THR A 111 4.32 -14.43 10.73
CA THR A 111 4.10 -13.18 11.47
C THR A 111 4.19 -13.37 12.97
N ILE A 112 3.48 -14.37 13.49
CA ILE A 112 3.32 -14.60 14.92
C ILE A 112 4.64 -15.03 15.58
N PRO A 113 5.38 -16.05 15.07
CA PRO A 113 6.62 -16.48 15.71
C PRO A 113 7.68 -15.39 15.70
N VAL A 114 7.88 -14.69 14.57
CA VAL A 114 8.86 -13.60 14.48
C VAL A 114 8.51 -12.47 15.43
N THR A 115 7.22 -12.13 15.58
CA THR A 115 6.78 -11.10 16.53
C THR A 115 7.06 -11.51 17.98
N ILE A 116 6.69 -12.73 18.36
CA ILE A 116 6.90 -13.24 19.73
C ILE A 116 8.40 -13.28 20.06
N LEU A 117 9.21 -13.85 19.16
CA LEU A 117 10.66 -13.95 19.35
C LEU A 117 11.32 -12.57 19.38
N GLY A 118 10.92 -11.66 18.49
CA GLY A 118 11.45 -10.30 18.44
C GLY A 118 11.14 -9.50 19.71
N LEU A 119 9.89 -9.55 20.20
CA LEU A 119 9.50 -8.83 21.41
C LEU A 119 10.17 -9.39 22.67
N GLN A 120 10.22 -10.71 22.82
CA GLN A 120 10.84 -11.34 24.00
C GLN A 120 12.35 -11.19 24.01
N PHE A 121 13.03 -11.59 22.93
CA PHE A 121 14.49 -11.71 22.94
C PHE A 121 15.18 -10.43 22.50
N SER A 122 14.65 -9.74 21.49
CA SER A 122 15.31 -8.56 20.92
C SER A 122 14.96 -7.28 21.67
N MET A 123 13.67 -7.09 21.98
CA MET A 123 13.17 -5.86 22.61
C MET A 123 13.03 -5.97 24.14
N ARG A 124 13.23 -7.17 24.71
CA ARG A 124 13.12 -7.46 26.16
C ARG A 124 11.80 -6.97 26.79
N VAL A 125 10.71 -7.09 26.04
CA VAL A 125 9.38 -6.66 26.48
C VAL A 125 8.72 -7.79 27.26
N PHE A 126 8.51 -7.57 28.56
CA PHE A 126 7.79 -8.50 29.44
C PHE A 126 6.53 -7.81 30.00
N PRO A 127 5.32 -8.29 29.70
CA PRO A 127 4.97 -9.44 28.87
C PRO A 127 5.01 -9.14 27.35
N PHE A 128 5.33 -10.15 26.54
CA PHE A 128 5.43 -10.02 25.08
C PHE A 128 4.12 -9.61 24.40
N TRP A 129 2.98 -9.83 25.06
CA TRP A 129 1.66 -9.42 24.56
C TRP A 129 1.33 -7.96 24.89
N THR A 130 2.30 -7.08 25.11
CA THR A 130 2.02 -5.66 25.36
C THR A 130 1.33 -5.06 24.12
N PRO A 131 0.03 -4.67 24.18
CA PRO A 131 -0.74 -4.42 22.97
C PRO A 131 -0.26 -3.20 22.18
N MET A 132 0.31 -2.20 22.86
CA MET A 132 0.87 -1.00 22.24
C MET A 132 2.05 -1.29 21.29
N GLN A 133 2.76 -2.40 21.50
CA GLN A 133 3.91 -2.80 20.67
C GLN A 133 3.55 -3.98 19.77
N PHE A 134 2.86 -4.98 20.31
CA PHE A 134 2.51 -6.20 19.58
C PHE A 134 1.63 -5.92 18.36
N ILE A 135 0.53 -5.18 18.52
CA ILE A 135 -0.45 -4.97 17.44
C ILE A 135 0.15 -4.16 16.29
N PRO A 136 0.85 -3.03 16.51
CA PRO A 136 1.49 -2.30 15.42
C PRO A 136 2.58 -3.10 14.70
N ILE A 137 3.39 -3.89 15.42
CA ILE A 137 4.44 -4.72 14.81
C ILE A 137 3.81 -5.78 13.90
N VAL A 138 2.81 -6.53 14.38
CA VAL A 138 2.08 -7.48 13.54
C VAL A 138 1.47 -6.79 12.33
N GLY A 139 0.83 -5.63 12.52
CA GLY A 139 0.23 -4.86 11.43
C GLY A 139 1.23 -4.46 10.34
N MET A 140 2.39 -3.92 10.73
CA MET A 140 3.48 -3.57 9.81
C MET A 140 4.02 -4.80 9.08
N GLN A 141 4.16 -5.91 9.79
CA GLN A 141 4.68 -7.17 9.27
C GLN A 141 3.72 -7.83 8.27
N CYS A 142 2.42 -7.80 8.54
CA CYS A 142 1.37 -8.16 7.59
C CYS A 142 1.44 -7.27 6.35
N GLY A 143 1.52 -5.95 6.52
CA GLY A 143 1.61 -4.99 5.40
C GLY A 143 2.77 -5.26 4.45
N ASN A 144 3.98 -5.47 4.99
CA ASN A 144 5.16 -5.78 4.20
C ASN A 144 5.05 -7.14 3.49
N SER A 145 4.57 -8.16 4.22
CA SER A 145 4.44 -9.51 3.68
C SER A 145 3.34 -9.60 2.60
N ILE A 146 2.24 -8.83 2.70
CA ILE A 146 1.20 -8.73 1.66
C ILE A 146 1.80 -8.25 0.33
N ALA A 147 2.65 -7.23 0.38
CA ALA A 147 3.30 -6.70 -0.82
C ALA A 147 4.24 -7.74 -1.45
N GLY A 148 5.09 -8.39 -0.64
CA GLY A 148 6.01 -9.44 -1.09
C GLY A 148 5.28 -10.65 -1.68
N VAL A 149 4.32 -11.22 -0.95
CA VAL A 149 3.55 -12.39 -1.37
C VAL A 149 2.74 -12.12 -2.66
N LEU A 150 2.20 -10.91 -2.83
CA LEU A 150 1.48 -10.55 -4.05
C LEU A 150 2.40 -10.52 -5.27
N VAL A 151 3.60 -9.96 -5.14
CA VAL A 151 4.60 -9.93 -6.22
C VAL A 151 5.05 -11.36 -6.54
N LEU A 152 5.39 -12.13 -5.50
CA LEU A 152 5.77 -13.54 -5.62
C LEU A 152 4.72 -14.34 -6.39
N LEU A 153 3.46 -14.35 -5.92
CA LEU A 153 2.37 -15.12 -6.54
C LEU A 153 2.09 -14.63 -7.96
N SER A 154 2.06 -13.32 -8.19
CA SER A 154 1.76 -12.79 -9.51
C SER A 154 2.81 -13.20 -10.54
N PHE A 155 4.09 -13.19 -10.16
CA PHE A 155 5.17 -13.65 -11.03
C PHE A 155 5.16 -15.18 -11.18
N LEU A 156 5.14 -15.91 -10.07
CA LEU A 156 5.18 -17.37 -10.03
C LEU A 156 4.06 -18.00 -10.86
N LEU A 157 2.82 -17.54 -10.67
CA LEU A 157 1.65 -18.07 -11.39
C LEU A 157 1.59 -17.64 -12.85
N LYS A 158 2.17 -16.49 -13.18
CA LYS A 158 2.28 -16.05 -14.57
C LYS A 158 3.30 -16.91 -15.32
N GLU A 159 4.45 -17.14 -14.72
CA GLU A 159 5.56 -17.86 -15.33
C GLU A 159 5.26 -19.37 -15.45
N LEU A 160 4.56 -19.97 -14.49
CA LEU A 160 4.06 -21.35 -14.62
C LEU A 160 3.02 -21.51 -15.74
N ASP A 161 2.27 -20.46 -16.07
CA ASP A 161 1.24 -20.48 -17.12
C ASP A 161 1.85 -20.21 -18.51
N GLU A 162 2.73 -19.21 -18.61
CA GLU A 162 3.34 -18.79 -19.88
C GLU A 162 4.53 -19.67 -20.31
N ASN A 163 5.32 -20.18 -19.35
CA ASN A 163 6.52 -20.98 -19.62
C ASN A 163 6.34 -22.46 -19.25
N ARG A 164 5.09 -22.94 -19.27
CA ARG A 164 4.71 -24.33 -18.95
C ARG A 164 5.54 -25.36 -19.73
N ASP A 165 5.73 -25.15 -21.03
CA ASP A 165 6.42 -26.09 -21.92
C ASP A 165 7.86 -26.36 -21.46
N LYS A 166 8.54 -25.34 -20.93
CA LYS A 166 9.91 -25.48 -20.42
C LYS A 166 9.95 -26.37 -19.18
N THR A 167 9.02 -26.16 -18.25
CA THR A 167 8.94 -26.96 -17.02
C THR A 167 8.54 -28.40 -17.34
N GLU A 168 7.60 -28.63 -18.26
CA GLU A 168 7.21 -29.98 -18.70
C GLU A 168 8.34 -30.70 -19.44
N THR A 169 9.12 -29.96 -20.24
CA THR A 169 10.32 -30.51 -20.90
C THR A 169 11.34 -31.00 -19.87
N LEU A 170 11.66 -30.20 -18.85
CA LEU A 170 12.58 -30.60 -17.78
C LEU A 170 12.08 -31.83 -17.02
N LEU A 171 10.78 -31.89 -16.73
CA LEU A 171 10.15 -33.04 -16.08
C LEU A 171 10.21 -34.30 -16.98
N ALA A 172 10.05 -34.15 -18.30
CA ALA A 172 10.18 -35.24 -19.27
C ALA A 172 11.62 -35.77 -19.38
N PHE A 173 12.63 -34.91 -19.16
CA PHE A 173 14.03 -35.32 -19.02
C PHE A 173 14.37 -35.96 -17.66
N GLY A 174 13.37 -36.18 -16.79
CA GLY A 174 13.54 -36.85 -15.50
C GLY A 174 13.89 -35.93 -14.34
N ALA A 175 13.85 -34.60 -14.51
CA ALA A 175 14.07 -33.68 -13.40
C ALA A 175 12.99 -33.84 -12.33
N SER A 176 13.38 -33.72 -11.06
CA SER A 176 12.42 -33.65 -9.95
C SER A 176 11.64 -32.33 -9.99
N ARG A 177 10.47 -32.28 -9.31
CA ARG A 177 9.66 -31.04 -9.23
C ARG A 177 10.46 -29.86 -8.67
N PHE A 178 11.31 -30.13 -7.68
CA PHE A 178 12.14 -29.13 -7.05
C PHE A 178 13.19 -28.60 -8.03
N GLU A 179 13.85 -29.46 -8.80
CA GLU A 179 14.84 -29.04 -9.79
C GLU A 179 14.21 -28.24 -10.93
N ALA A 180 13.07 -28.71 -11.46
CA ALA A 180 12.38 -28.03 -12.55
C ALA A 180 11.86 -26.63 -12.14
N CYS A 181 11.44 -26.46 -10.89
CA CYS A 181 10.88 -25.21 -10.38
C CYS A 181 11.87 -24.32 -9.62
N ARG A 182 13.09 -24.81 -9.32
CA ARG A 182 14.11 -24.06 -8.59
C ARG A 182 14.44 -22.68 -9.21
N PRO A 183 14.73 -22.55 -10.52
CA PRO A 183 15.06 -21.23 -11.09
C PRO A 183 13.88 -20.26 -10.95
N LEU A 184 12.67 -20.76 -11.12
CA LEU A 184 11.45 -20.00 -10.97
C LEU A 184 11.22 -19.54 -9.52
N ALA A 185 11.39 -20.45 -8.56
CA ALA A 185 11.26 -20.13 -7.14
C ALA A 185 12.26 -19.03 -6.73
N ILE A 186 13.52 -19.16 -7.13
CA ILE A 186 14.59 -18.20 -6.80
C ILE A 186 14.26 -16.82 -7.39
N GLU A 187 13.88 -16.74 -8.66
CA GLU A 187 13.59 -15.45 -9.30
C GLU A 187 12.34 -14.81 -8.70
N SER A 188 11.29 -15.59 -8.44
CA SER A 188 10.08 -15.10 -7.79
C SER A 188 10.36 -14.52 -6.39
N LEU A 189 11.20 -15.20 -5.60
CA LEU A 189 11.57 -14.77 -4.26
C LEU A 189 12.47 -13.53 -4.32
N ARG A 190 13.40 -13.48 -5.27
CA ARG A 190 14.26 -12.32 -5.51
C ARG A 190 13.42 -11.08 -5.82
N LEU A 191 12.46 -11.18 -6.74
CA LEU A 191 11.56 -10.08 -7.10
C LEU A 191 10.68 -9.64 -5.91
N ALA A 192 10.20 -10.59 -5.10
CA ALA A 192 9.36 -10.30 -3.95
C ALA A 192 10.11 -9.59 -2.80
N LEU A 193 11.39 -9.93 -2.58
CA LEU A 193 12.18 -9.40 -1.47
C LEU A 193 13.02 -8.18 -1.82
N MET A 194 13.20 -7.89 -3.12
CA MET A 194 13.96 -6.73 -3.57
C MET A 194 13.50 -5.39 -2.97
N PRO A 195 12.18 -5.11 -2.84
CA PRO A 195 11.72 -3.88 -2.21
C PRO A 195 12.15 -3.75 -0.75
N THR A 196 12.11 -4.85 0.01
CA THR A 196 12.54 -4.86 1.41
C THR A 196 14.05 -4.65 1.54
N ILE A 197 14.85 -5.28 0.67
CA ILE A 197 16.31 -5.07 0.64
C ILE A 197 16.64 -3.62 0.29
N ASN A 198 16.02 -3.07 -0.75
CA ASN A 198 16.24 -1.68 -1.17
C ASN A 198 15.84 -0.69 -0.08
N GLN A 199 14.75 -0.96 0.65
CA GLN A 199 14.34 -0.12 1.77
C GLN A 199 15.39 -0.11 2.89
N MET A 200 15.97 -1.27 3.22
CA MET A 200 17.03 -1.37 4.23
C MET A 200 18.31 -0.62 3.83
N SER A 201 18.67 -0.60 2.55
CA SER A 201 19.85 0.13 2.06
C SER A 201 19.73 1.65 2.17
N VAL A 202 18.51 2.18 2.22
CA VAL A 202 18.23 3.63 2.15
C VAL A 202 17.80 4.21 3.50
N ILE A 203 17.30 3.36 4.40
CA ILE A 203 16.88 3.75 5.75
C ILE A 203 18.03 4.36 6.54
N GLY A 204 17.78 5.52 7.15
CA GLY A 204 18.75 6.25 7.96
C GLY A 204 19.62 7.24 7.20
N ILE A 205 19.76 7.11 5.88
CA ILE A 205 20.48 8.09 5.04
C ILE A 205 19.51 9.04 4.35
N ILE A 206 18.51 8.51 3.63
CA ILE A 206 17.56 9.32 2.85
C ILE A 206 16.20 9.40 3.56
N SER A 207 15.78 8.30 4.19
CA SER A 207 14.46 8.21 4.84
C SER A 207 14.61 7.89 6.31
N ILE A 208 14.02 8.74 7.16
CA ILE A 208 13.79 8.45 8.58
C ILE A 208 12.44 7.75 8.70
N PRO A 209 12.38 6.51 9.22
CA PRO A 209 11.12 5.79 9.36
C PRO A 209 10.15 6.49 10.32
N GLY A 210 8.85 6.49 9.99
CA GLY A 210 7.83 7.15 10.81
C GLY A 210 7.74 6.63 12.24
N THR A 211 8.01 5.36 12.49
CA THR A 211 8.08 4.78 13.85
C THR A 211 9.27 5.30 14.65
N MET A 212 10.41 5.55 14.00
CA MET A 212 11.58 6.18 14.64
C MET A 212 11.28 7.64 14.95
N THR A 213 10.75 8.40 13.97
CA THR A 213 10.34 9.80 14.18
C THR A 213 9.28 9.89 15.28
N GLY A 214 8.30 9.00 15.30
CA GLY A 214 7.26 8.96 16.33
C GLY A 214 7.82 8.70 17.73
N ALA A 215 8.82 7.81 17.85
CA ALA A 215 9.50 7.58 19.14
C ALA A 215 10.27 8.84 19.60
N ILE A 216 10.96 9.51 18.67
CA ILE A 216 11.71 10.75 18.96
C ILE A 216 10.75 11.87 19.39
N LEU A 217 9.66 12.08 18.65
CA LEU A 217 8.61 13.06 19.01
C LEU A 217 7.91 12.70 20.33
N GLY A 218 7.83 11.41 20.65
CA GLY A 218 7.37 10.92 21.95
C GLY A 218 8.35 11.12 23.11
N GLY A 219 9.53 11.70 22.85
CA GLY A 219 10.56 11.99 23.85
C GLY A 219 11.54 10.84 24.12
N ALA A 220 11.58 9.81 23.27
CA ALA A 220 12.58 8.76 23.39
C ALA A 220 13.97 9.26 22.96
N ASP A 221 15.02 8.71 23.57
CA ASP A 221 16.39 8.95 23.13
C ASP A 221 16.59 8.52 21.66
N VAL A 222 17.25 9.36 20.87
CA VAL A 222 17.44 9.14 19.42
C VAL A 222 18.21 7.85 19.16
N ALA A 223 19.22 7.53 19.99
CA ALA A 223 19.99 6.31 19.81
C ALA A 223 19.16 5.06 20.16
N GLN A 224 18.27 5.14 21.15
CA GLN A 224 17.30 4.07 21.43
C GLN A 224 16.29 3.90 20.28
N ALA A 225 15.74 5.00 19.76
CA ALA A 225 14.82 4.97 18.63
C ALA A 225 15.46 4.34 17.37
N ALA A 226 16.73 4.63 17.11
CA ALA A 226 17.48 4.02 16.02
C ALA A 226 17.65 2.50 16.20
N ARG A 227 18.00 2.03 17.41
CA ARG A 227 18.14 0.59 17.71
C ARG A 227 16.82 -0.16 17.57
N LEU A 228 15.74 0.43 18.08
CA LEU A 228 14.39 -0.09 17.92
C LEU A 228 14.03 -0.24 16.43
N GLN A 229 14.35 0.77 15.63
CA GLN A 229 14.08 0.76 14.20
C GLN A 229 14.87 -0.31 13.44
N MET A 230 16.14 -0.52 13.80
CA MET A 230 16.95 -1.61 13.23
C MET A 230 16.32 -2.98 13.52
N ILE A 231 15.92 -3.22 14.77
CA ILE A 231 15.26 -4.47 15.18
C ILE A 231 13.96 -4.68 14.38
N ILE A 232 13.11 -3.66 14.29
CA ILE A 232 11.85 -3.73 13.53
C ILE A 232 12.14 -4.08 12.07
N MET A 233 13.13 -3.45 11.44
CA MET A 233 13.47 -3.73 10.04
C MET A 233 13.94 -5.17 9.83
N PHE A 234 14.74 -5.72 10.74
CA PHE A 234 15.12 -7.13 10.69
C PHE A 234 13.93 -8.07 10.85
N MET A 235 12.99 -7.75 11.74
CA MET A 235 11.75 -8.53 11.91
C MET A 235 10.86 -8.47 10.65
N LEU A 236 10.67 -7.29 10.06
CA LEU A 236 9.89 -7.13 8.83
C LEU A 236 10.50 -7.90 7.66
N SER A 237 11.83 -7.90 7.55
CA SER A 237 12.57 -8.64 6.53
C SER A 237 12.45 -10.15 6.74
N ALA A 238 12.75 -10.64 7.94
CA ALA A 238 12.67 -12.06 8.28
C ALA A 238 11.27 -12.63 8.04
N SER A 239 10.23 -11.89 8.43
CA SER A 239 8.85 -12.33 8.20
C SER A 239 8.44 -12.34 6.74
N SER A 240 8.78 -11.29 6.00
CA SER A 240 8.42 -11.21 4.58
C SER A 240 9.11 -12.33 3.80
N ALA A 241 10.39 -12.57 4.08
CA ALA A 241 11.16 -13.69 3.52
C ALA A 241 10.52 -15.03 3.86
N LEU A 242 10.23 -15.29 5.14
CA LEU A 242 9.63 -16.55 5.57
C LEU A 242 8.24 -16.77 4.95
N SER A 243 7.41 -15.72 4.90
CA SER A 243 6.08 -15.78 4.27
C SER A 243 6.20 -16.13 2.78
N CYS A 244 7.10 -15.45 2.05
CA CYS A 244 7.30 -15.70 0.63
C CYS A 244 7.86 -17.09 0.35
N ILE A 245 8.80 -17.58 1.16
CA ILE A 245 9.36 -18.94 1.02
C ILE A 245 8.26 -19.99 1.21
N ILE A 246 7.46 -19.88 2.28
CA ILE A 246 6.37 -20.82 2.55
C ILE A 246 5.36 -20.78 1.40
N VAL A 247 4.92 -19.59 0.97
CA VAL A 247 3.98 -19.48 -0.16
C VAL A 247 4.55 -20.07 -1.44
N ALA A 248 5.81 -19.82 -1.77
CA ALA A 248 6.45 -20.35 -2.97
C ALA A 248 6.45 -21.88 -2.97
N LEU A 249 6.91 -22.49 -1.86
CA LEU A 249 6.98 -23.95 -1.72
C LEU A 249 5.61 -24.61 -1.82
N PHE A 250 4.62 -24.12 -1.09
CA PHE A 250 3.26 -24.68 -1.13
C PHE A 250 2.58 -24.45 -2.48
N THR A 251 2.78 -23.29 -3.11
CA THR A 251 2.19 -23.00 -4.43
C THR A 251 2.77 -23.95 -5.48
N LEU A 252 4.09 -24.16 -5.48
CA LEU A 252 4.75 -25.12 -6.38
C LEU A 252 4.27 -26.55 -6.13
N TYR A 253 4.14 -26.96 -4.88
CA TYR A 253 3.63 -28.28 -4.52
C TYR A 253 2.18 -28.52 -5.00
N ILE A 254 1.34 -27.48 -5.00
CA ILE A 254 -0.06 -27.58 -5.45
C ILE A 254 -0.18 -27.53 -6.98
N CYS A 255 0.66 -26.76 -7.65
CA CYS A 255 0.58 -26.54 -9.11
C CYS A 255 1.29 -27.66 -9.90
N VAL A 256 2.34 -28.27 -9.35
CA VAL A 256 3.11 -29.34 -9.98
C VAL A 256 2.85 -30.66 -9.25
N ASP A 257 2.18 -31.60 -9.92
CA ASP A 257 1.62 -32.79 -9.30
C ASP A 257 2.57 -34.02 -9.26
N SER A 258 2.20 -35.03 -8.44
CA SER A 258 2.49 -36.48 -8.60
C SER A 258 3.32 -36.88 -9.79
N GLU A 259 2.61 -36.68 -10.89
CA GLU A 259 2.73 -37.35 -12.15
C GLU A 259 3.55 -36.52 -13.14
N HIS A 260 4.41 -35.62 -12.66
CA HIS A 260 5.29 -34.80 -13.50
C HIS A 260 4.51 -33.97 -14.55
N ARG A 261 3.33 -33.45 -14.18
CA ARG A 261 2.50 -32.60 -15.04
C ARG A 261 2.10 -31.31 -14.33
N ILE A 262 2.14 -30.20 -15.07
CA ILE A 262 1.57 -28.94 -14.60
C ILE A 262 0.05 -29.04 -14.73
N ARG A 263 -0.67 -28.92 -13.60
CA ARG A 263 -2.14 -28.93 -13.61
C ARG A 263 -2.67 -27.54 -13.94
N SER A 264 -2.76 -27.23 -15.24
CA SER A 264 -3.39 -25.99 -15.74
C SER A 264 -4.84 -25.84 -15.25
N ASP A 265 -5.53 -26.95 -14.96
CA ASP A 265 -6.89 -26.98 -14.40
C ASP A 265 -7.02 -26.29 -13.04
N ARG A 266 -5.90 -26.02 -12.35
CA ARG A 266 -5.87 -25.38 -11.03
C ARG A 266 -5.55 -23.89 -11.08
N ILE A 267 -5.17 -23.33 -12.22
CA ILE A 267 -4.84 -21.91 -12.40
C ILE A 267 -6.04 -21.20 -13.02
N TYR A 268 -6.81 -20.48 -12.20
CA TYR A 268 -7.96 -19.72 -12.68
C TYR A 268 -7.54 -18.26 -12.95
N ALA A 269 -7.65 -17.82 -14.19
CA ALA A 269 -7.70 -16.40 -14.51
C ALA A 269 -9.10 -15.88 -14.16
N ARG A 270 -9.21 -14.95 -13.20
CA ARG A 270 -10.52 -14.38 -12.83
C ARG A 270 -11.00 -13.46 -13.95
N HIS A 271 -12.10 -13.81 -14.63
CA HIS A 271 -12.93 -12.82 -15.33
C HIS A 271 -13.58 -11.90 -14.29
N HIS A 272 -13.38 -10.58 -14.40
CA HIS A 272 -13.60 -9.61 -13.32
C HIS A 272 -14.99 -8.92 -13.43
N PRO A 273 -16.06 -9.35 -12.75
CA PRO A 273 -17.35 -8.64 -12.79
C PRO A 273 -17.32 -7.29 -12.05
N PHE A 274 -16.54 -7.18 -10.96
CA PHE A 274 -16.53 -6.00 -10.10
C PHE A 274 -15.85 -4.75 -10.70
N ARG A 275 -15.07 -4.91 -11.78
CA ARG A 275 -14.45 -3.77 -12.48
C ARG A 275 -15.50 -3.01 -13.32
N ARG A 276 -16.66 -3.62 -13.62
CA ARG A 276 -17.81 -2.92 -14.25
C ARG A 276 -18.56 -2.01 -13.28
N ALA A 277 -18.68 -2.38 -12.00
CA ALA A 277 -19.34 -1.53 -11.00
C ALA A 277 -18.46 -0.30 -10.67
N GLY A 278 -17.16 -0.51 -10.47
CA GLY A 278 -16.19 0.57 -10.31
C GLY A 278 -16.09 1.46 -11.55
N SER A 279 -16.18 0.90 -12.77
CA SER A 279 -16.20 1.70 -13.99
C SER A 279 -17.53 2.42 -14.24
N HIS A 280 -18.64 1.97 -13.65
CA HIS A 280 -19.91 2.71 -13.66
C HIS A 280 -19.85 3.91 -12.71
N ALA A 281 -19.41 3.71 -11.45
CA ALA A 281 -19.21 4.80 -10.51
C ALA A 281 -18.15 5.79 -11.00
N ALA A 282 -17.06 5.29 -11.60
CA ALA A 282 -16.04 6.11 -12.26
C ALA A 282 -16.60 6.86 -13.47
N ARG A 283 -17.42 6.24 -14.33
CA ARG A 283 -18.05 6.93 -15.46
C ARG A 283 -19.06 7.99 -15.01
N VAL A 284 -19.79 7.75 -13.93
CA VAL A 284 -20.72 8.73 -13.33
C VAL A 284 -19.95 9.87 -12.68
N ALA A 285 -18.88 9.60 -11.94
CA ALA A 285 -18.02 10.61 -11.34
C ALA A 285 -17.28 11.43 -12.41
N VAL A 286 -16.73 10.79 -13.45
CA VAL A 286 -16.10 11.44 -14.60
C VAL A 286 -17.11 12.22 -15.42
N GLY A 287 -18.33 11.72 -15.60
CA GLY A 287 -19.42 12.44 -16.28
C GLY A 287 -19.89 13.68 -15.51
N SER A 288 -19.91 13.62 -14.18
CA SER A 288 -20.20 14.77 -13.31
C SER A 288 -19.03 15.75 -13.26
N MET A 289 -17.78 15.30 -13.20
CA MET A 289 -16.58 16.16 -13.28
C MET A 289 -16.42 16.82 -14.64
N ARG A 290 -16.74 16.14 -15.75
CA ARG A 290 -16.70 16.73 -17.10
C ARG A 290 -17.76 17.83 -17.25
N ARG A 291 -18.94 17.66 -16.64
CA ARG A 291 -19.95 18.72 -16.55
C ARG A 291 -19.45 19.91 -15.73
N VAL A 292 -18.85 19.65 -14.57
CA VAL A 292 -18.26 20.70 -13.71
C VAL A 292 -17.11 21.44 -14.42
N TRP A 293 -16.27 20.73 -15.19
CA TRP A 293 -15.18 21.33 -15.95
C TRP A 293 -15.67 22.17 -17.12
N VAL A 294 -16.73 21.75 -17.84
CA VAL A 294 -17.37 22.58 -18.87
C VAL A 294 -17.99 23.83 -18.26
N VAL A 295 -18.61 23.72 -17.08
CA VAL A 295 -19.16 24.88 -16.35
C VAL A 295 -18.05 25.83 -15.90
N LEU A 296 -16.97 25.32 -15.31
CA LEU A 296 -15.82 26.11 -14.86
C LEU A 296 -15.08 26.79 -16.03
N THR A 297 -14.85 26.09 -17.14
CA THR A 297 -14.21 26.69 -18.33
C THR A 297 -15.12 27.72 -18.98
N GLY A 298 -16.45 27.50 -18.97
CA GLY A 298 -17.43 28.52 -19.38
C GLY A 298 -17.38 29.77 -18.49
N PHE A 299 -17.33 29.57 -17.17
CA PHE A 299 -17.31 30.65 -16.17
C PHE A 299 -16.01 31.48 -16.25
N VAL A 300 -14.86 30.83 -16.41
CA VAL A 300 -13.56 31.50 -16.61
C VAL A 300 -13.55 32.30 -17.92
N LYS A 301 -14.13 31.76 -19.00
CA LYS A 301 -14.22 32.47 -20.28
C LYS A 301 -15.15 33.69 -20.18
N GLN A 302 -16.21 33.60 -19.38
CA GLN A 302 -17.15 34.69 -19.13
C GLN A 302 -16.54 35.81 -18.25
N LEU A 303 -15.72 35.43 -17.25
CA LEU A 303 -14.92 36.37 -16.46
C LEU A 303 -13.84 37.08 -17.29
N LEU A 304 -13.18 36.37 -18.20
CA LEU A 304 -12.19 36.96 -19.12
C LEU A 304 -12.85 37.95 -20.11
N LEU A 305 -14.07 37.66 -20.57
CA LEU A 305 -14.82 38.57 -21.43
C LEU A 305 -15.34 39.80 -20.67
N GLN A 306 -15.74 39.67 -19.41
CA GLN A 306 -16.11 40.82 -18.58
C GLN A 306 -14.89 41.69 -18.22
N GLY A 307 -13.71 41.08 -17.97
CA GLY A 307 -12.46 41.82 -17.79
C GLY A 307 -12.03 42.59 -19.05
N ALA A 308 -12.23 42.03 -20.23
CA ALA A 308 -11.94 42.71 -21.50
C ALA A 308 -12.90 43.89 -21.78
N VAL A 309 -14.16 43.82 -21.34
CA VAL A 309 -15.13 44.92 -21.48
C VAL A 309 -14.83 46.06 -20.50
N VAL A 310 -14.32 45.76 -19.30
CA VAL A 310 -13.91 46.79 -18.32
C VAL A 310 -12.63 47.51 -18.74
N SER A 311 -11.70 46.82 -19.43
CA SER A 311 -10.48 47.47 -19.95
C SER A 311 -10.76 48.45 -21.10
N ASN A 312 -11.81 48.23 -21.90
CA ASN A 312 -12.18 49.13 -23.01
C ASN A 312 -13.02 50.35 -22.57
N GLY A 313 -13.45 50.40 -21.30
CA GLY A 313 -14.23 51.51 -20.74
C GLY A 313 -13.39 52.63 -20.12
N ASN A 314 -12.07 52.46 -19.99
CA ASN A 314 -11.20 53.40 -19.27
C ASN A 314 -10.25 54.22 -20.17
N ASP A 315 -10.34 54.08 -21.50
CA ASP A 315 -9.54 54.83 -22.48
C ASP A 315 -10.33 56.02 -23.11
N GLY A 316 -11.44 56.42 -22.48
CA GLY A 316 -12.39 57.40 -23.05
C GLY A 316 -12.29 58.86 -22.60
N ASP A 317 -11.44 59.23 -21.62
CA ASP A 317 -11.58 60.53 -20.95
C ASP A 317 -10.29 61.39 -20.87
N SER A 318 -9.44 61.35 -21.90
CA SER A 318 -8.24 62.23 -21.93
C SER A 318 -7.98 62.93 -23.27
N ARG A 319 -9.03 63.26 -24.03
CA ARG A 319 -8.93 64.13 -25.22
C ARG A 319 -10.11 65.07 -25.37
N SER A 320 -10.13 66.17 -24.61
CA SER A 320 -10.96 67.34 -24.91
C SER A 320 -10.44 68.61 -24.22
N GLU A 321 -9.43 69.26 -24.81
CA GLU A 321 -9.31 70.72 -24.90
C GLU A 321 -8.41 70.98 -26.14
N ARG A 322 -9.01 71.29 -27.30
CA ARG A 322 -9.20 72.64 -27.87
C ARG A 322 -7.88 73.44 -27.89
N ALA A 323 -7.41 74.04 -28.98
CA ALA A 323 -7.87 74.21 -30.35
C ALA A 323 -6.68 74.83 -31.16
N PRO A 324 -6.70 74.80 -32.50
CA PRO A 324 -5.60 75.22 -33.37
C PRO A 324 -5.72 76.68 -33.82
N LEU A 325 -4.63 77.25 -34.39
CA LEU A 325 -4.61 77.92 -35.70
C LEU A 325 -3.18 78.38 -36.06
N LEU A 326 -2.84 78.19 -37.34
CA LEU A 326 -1.58 78.38 -38.08
C LEU A 326 -1.17 79.86 -38.25
N PRO A 327 -0.10 80.15 -39.00
CA PRO A 327 1.32 79.86 -38.78
C PRO A 327 2.10 81.06 -38.20
#